data_AF-A0A3D5KR95-F1
#
_entry.id   AF-A0A3D5KR95-F1
#
_cell.length_a   1.000
_cell.length_b   1.000
_cell.length_c   1.000
_cell.angle_alpha   90.00
_cell.angle_beta   90.00
_cell.angle_gamma   90.00
#
_symmetry.space_group_name_H-M   'P 1'
#
loop_
_entity.id
_entity.type
_entity.pdbx_description
1 polymer ?
#
loop_
_entity_poly.entity_id
_entity_poly.type
_entity_poly.pdbx_seq_one_letter_code
_entity_poly.pdbx_strand_id
1 'polypeptide(L)'
;MSDLISYQKIPGAPAQGGRGAPPALDLIYNYLNEPGLRGMSDLTLGGTFPTEIFRLSKIAFGKQFWYCYDRKNEKVFLALEDAYYGWSRKMTVKQIPSLPDNDVLHRSGITFAFDDKHYDRTNKTDVDRFMRSHVDPPRASRTINSRDVVRLGKEFVKTFGGKQRRKEYCYYPLGYFENFQLETKRCILDEFLAQGKFKYIRYFFGLDKTPGHKANRMRIILFPVDNKSKVHPIIFGGGGSGSQASFPPPP
;
A
#
# COMPACT_ATOMS: atom_id res chain seq x y z
N MET A 1 -18.05 4.15 28.05
CA MET A 1 -18.67 4.10 26.71
C MET A 1 -18.20 5.36 26.00
N SER A 2 -17.37 5.24 24.97
CA SER A 2 -16.79 6.41 24.29
C SER A 2 -17.39 6.53 22.89
N ASP A 3 -18.15 7.60 22.69
CA ASP A 3 -18.73 7.99 21.42
C ASP A 3 -17.63 8.38 20.42
N LEU A 4 -17.71 7.79 19.22
CA LEU A 4 -16.83 8.03 18.09
C LEU A 4 -17.16 9.40 17.47
N ILE A 5 -16.19 10.32 17.50
CA ILE A 5 -16.32 11.65 16.89
C ILE A 5 -16.08 11.56 15.38
N SER A 6 -17.02 12.13 14.62
CA SER A 6 -17.01 12.27 13.16
C SER A 6 -15.84 13.12 12.63
N TYR A 7 -15.31 12.69 11.49
CA TYR A 7 -14.09 13.19 10.87
C TYR A 7 -14.36 14.43 9.99
N GLN A 8 -14.48 15.62 10.58
CA GLN A 8 -14.40 16.89 9.84
C GLN A 8 -13.68 18.02 10.58
N LYS A 9 -12.94 18.79 9.76
CA LYS A 9 -12.28 20.10 9.97
C LYS A 9 -10.81 20.08 10.40
N ILE A 10 -9.94 20.26 9.41
CA ILE A 10 -8.62 20.89 9.57
C ILE A 10 -8.78 22.38 9.18
N PRO A 11 -8.48 23.35 10.06
CA PRO A 11 -8.38 24.76 9.68
C PRO A 11 -7.08 25.00 8.89
N GLY A 12 -7.16 25.64 7.73
CA GLY A 12 -5.99 26.16 7.01
C GLY A 12 -5.36 25.25 5.95
N ALA A 13 -5.87 24.03 5.73
CA ALA A 13 -5.57 23.30 4.51
C ALA A 13 -6.30 23.99 3.34
N PRO A 14 -5.64 24.27 2.19
CA PRO A 14 -6.34 24.78 1.03
C PRO A 14 -7.48 23.82 0.71
N ALA A 15 -8.69 24.37 0.54
CA ALA A 15 -9.91 23.63 0.29
C ALA A 15 -9.76 22.82 -1.02
N GLN A 16 -9.18 21.63 -0.95
CA GLN A 16 -9.47 20.57 -1.91
C GLN A 16 -10.90 20.15 -1.63
N GLY A 17 -11.80 20.46 -2.57
CA GLY A 17 -13.24 20.32 -2.41
C GLY A 17 -13.65 18.97 -1.80
N GLY A 18 -14.23 19.03 -0.59
CA GLY A 18 -15.46 18.33 -0.24
C GLY A 18 -15.51 16.80 -0.23
N ARG A 19 -14.43 16.03 -0.41
CA ARG A 19 -14.46 14.57 -0.19
C ARG A 19 -13.21 14.11 0.56
N GLY A 20 -13.40 13.66 1.81
CA GLY A 20 -12.34 12.96 2.55
C GLY A 20 -11.85 11.74 1.77
N ALA A 21 -10.59 11.34 1.99
CA ALA A 21 -10.06 10.11 1.40
C ALA A 21 -10.92 8.91 1.83
N PRO A 22 -11.19 7.93 0.94
CA PRO A 22 -11.98 6.76 1.31
C PRO A 22 -11.32 5.99 2.47
N PRO A 23 -12.10 5.46 3.43
CA PRO A 23 -11.59 4.58 4.47
C PRO A 23 -10.80 3.39 3.89
N ALA A 24 -9.81 2.89 4.63
CA ALA A 24 -9.00 1.74 4.22
C ALA A 24 -9.84 0.51 3.81
N LEU A 25 -10.90 0.24 4.56
CA LEU A 25 -11.85 -0.83 4.26
C LEU A 25 -12.49 -0.65 2.87
N ASP A 26 -12.87 0.58 2.51
CA ASP A 26 -13.52 0.89 1.24
C ASP A 26 -12.56 0.68 0.07
N LEU A 27 -11.30 1.07 0.25
CA LEU A 27 -10.26 0.85 -0.75
C LEU A 27 -10.03 -0.65 -1.00
N ILE A 28 -9.91 -1.45 0.07
CA ILE A 28 -9.69 -2.90 -0.03
C ILE A 28 -10.91 -3.59 -0.64
N TYR A 29 -12.11 -3.21 -0.20
CA TYR A 29 -13.37 -3.71 -0.74
C TYR A 29 -13.51 -3.39 -2.24
N ASN A 30 -13.17 -2.18 -2.67
CA ASN A 30 -13.18 -1.77 -4.08
C ASN A 30 -12.19 -2.57 -4.92
N TYR A 31 -11.03 -2.94 -4.36
CA TYR A 31 -10.02 -3.74 -5.05
C TYR A 31 -10.53 -5.18 -5.27
N LEU A 32 -11.06 -5.81 -4.22
CA LEU A 32 -11.63 -7.18 -4.27
C LEU A 32 -12.75 -7.33 -5.29
N ASN A 33 -13.53 -6.27 -5.48
CA ASN A 33 -14.74 -6.27 -6.32
C ASN A 33 -14.56 -5.55 -7.66
N GLU A 34 -13.35 -5.14 -8.03
CA GLU A 34 -13.07 -4.57 -9.36
C GLU A 34 -12.85 -5.69 -10.37
N PRO A 35 -13.70 -5.84 -11.41
CA PRO A 35 -13.57 -6.94 -12.37
C PRO A 35 -12.19 -6.99 -13.05
N GLY A 36 -11.59 -5.83 -13.36
CA GLY A 36 -10.27 -5.76 -13.98
C GLY A 36 -9.11 -6.18 -13.07
N LEU A 37 -9.32 -6.19 -11.75
CA LEU A 37 -8.31 -6.58 -10.75
C LEU A 37 -8.66 -7.88 -10.02
N ARG A 38 -9.81 -8.48 -10.32
CA ARG A 38 -10.29 -9.70 -9.65
C ARG A 38 -9.26 -10.82 -9.71
N GLY A 39 -8.67 -11.05 -10.88
CA GLY A 39 -7.60 -12.05 -11.03
C GLY A 39 -6.40 -11.77 -10.13
N MET A 40 -6.03 -10.51 -9.91
CA MET A 40 -4.97 -10.16 -8.95
C MET A 40 -5.38 -10.52 -7.53
N SER A 41 -6.62 -10.24 -7.13
CA SER A 41 -7.13 -10.51 -5.79
C SER A 41 -7.31 -12.00 -5.47
N ASP A 42 -7.60 -12.81 -6.48
CA ASP A 42 -7.67 -14.28 -6.36
C ASP A 42 -6.28 -14.88 -6.12
N LEU A 43 -5.25 -14.28 -6.71
CA LEU A 43 -3.85 -14.68 -6.49
C LEU A 43 -3.31 -14.12 -5.17
N THR A 44 -3.54 -12.84 -4.88
CA THR A 44 -3.03 -12.15 -3.69
C THR A 44 -3.83 -10.88 -3.38
N LEU A 45 -4.26 -10.77 -2.13
CA LEU A 45 -4.84 -9.56 -1.55
C LEU A 45 -3.79 -8.67 -0.86
N GLY A 46 -2.77 -9.29 -0.27
CA GLY A 46 -1.77 -8.59 0.51
C GLY A 46 -0.62 -9.47 0.97
N GLY A 47 0.19 -8.96 1.89
CA GLY A 47 1.31 -9.70 2.45
C GLY A 47 1.84 -9.07 3.72
N THR A 48 2.85 -9.70 4.30
CA THR A 48 3.40 -9.29 5.59
C THR A 48 4.91 -9.14 5.51
N PHE A 49 5.40 -8.07 6.12
CA PHE A 49 6.82 -7.80 6.30
C PHE A 49 7.16 -7.75 7.80
N PRO A 50 8.37 -8.13 8.18
CA PRO A 50 8.93 -7.75 9.46
C PRO A 50 9.06 -6.22 9.58
N THR A 51 8.81 -5.68 10.76
CA THR A 51 8.84 -4.23 11.03
C THR A 51 10.21 -3.61 10.75
N GLU A 52 11.31 -4.35 10.95
CA GLU A 52 12.66 -3.89 10.70
C GLU A 52 12.91 -3.47 9.23
N ILE A 53 12.19 -4.07 8.27
CA ILE A 53 12.30 -3.71 6.84
C ILE A 53 11.79 -2.29 6.58
N PHE A 54 10.93 -1.78 7.47
CA PHE A 54 10.37 -0.44 7.36
C PHE A 54 11.21 0.64 8.04
N ARG A 55 12.21 0.26 8.84
CA ARG A 55 13.16 1.24 9.39
C ARG A 55 13.93 1.85 8.22
N LEU A 56 13.90 3.18 8.13
CA LEU A 56 14.58 3.92 7.08
C LEU A 56 16.03 4.17 7.48
N SER A 57 16.93 4.17 6.50
CA SER A 57 18.22 4.81 6.66
C SER A 57 18.04 6.31 6.94
N LYS A 58 19.01 6.92 7.65
CA LYS A 58 18.94 8.33 8.08
C LYS A 58 18.85 9.34 6.92
N ILE A 59 19.21 8.90 5.72
CA ILE A 59 19.26 9.73 4.51
C ILE A 59 18.10 9.43 3.54
N ALA A 60 17.29 8.41 3.83
CA ALA A 60 16.15 8.07 2.98
C ALA A 60 14.95 8.98 3.26
N PHE A 61 14.28 9.39 2.18
CA PHE A 61 13.11 10.26 2.20
C PHE A 61 11.80 9.49 2.33
N GLY A 62 11.82 8.18 2.09
CA GLY A 62 10.63 7.34 2.09
C GLY A 62 10.92 5.89 1.75
N LYS A 63 9.86 5.10 1.59
CA LYS A 63 9.92 3.72 1.10
C LYS A 63 9.35 3.65 -0.33
N GLN A 64 10.07 2.94 -1.19
CA GLN A 64 9.60 2.57 -2.52
C GLN A 64 9.06 1.14 -2.50
N PHE A 65 7.94 0.93 -3.17
CA PHE A 65 7.23 -0.33 -3.25
C PHE A 65 7.08 -0.74 -4.72
N TRP A 66 7.80 -1.77 -5.12
CA TRP A 66 7.76 -2.32 -6.46
C TRP A 66 6.71 -3.41 -6.57
N TYR A 67 5.72 -3.22 -7.44
CA TYR A 67 4.72 -4.25 -7.75
C TYR A 67 5.38 -5.32 -8.63
N CYS A 68 5.35 -6.58 -8.18
CA CYS A 68 5.97 -7.70 -8.86
C CYS A 68 4.92 -8.78 -9.16
N TYR A 69 4.97 -9.35 -10.36
CA TYR A 69 4.20 -10.55 -10.71
C TYR A 69 5.11 -11.69 -11.16
N ASP A 70 5.15 -12.76 -10.38
CA ASP A 70 5.81 -14.01 -10.72
C ASP A 70 4.85 -14.95 -11.40
N ARG A 71 4.81 -14.86 -12.74
CA ARG A 71 3.95 -15.67 -13.60
C ARG A 71 4.16 -17.17 -13.44
N LYS A 72 5.37 -17.63 -13.07
CA LYS A 72 5.65 -19.07 -12.90
C LYS A 72 4.91 -19.65 -11.70
N ASN A 73 4.78 -18.86 -10.65
CA ASN A 73 4.14 -19.26 -9.40
C ASN A 73 2.77 -18.59 -9.20
N GLU A 74 2.27 -17.92 -10.24
CA GLU A 74 1.04 -17.12 -10.24
C GLU A 74 0.90 -16.24 -8.99
N LYS A 75 1.97 -15.53 -8.63
CA LYS A 75 2.04 -14.81 -7.36
C LYS A 75 2.36 -13.34 -7.54
N VAL A 76 1.56 -12.49 -6.90
CA VAL A 76 1.77 -11.04 -6.85
C VAL A 76 2.35 -10.67 -5.49
N PHE A 77 3.34 -9.78 -5.45
CA PHE A 77 3.93 -9.32 -4.19
C PHE A 77 4.55 -7.92 -4.34
N LEU A 78 4.93 -7.34 -3.20
CA LEU A 78 5.71 -6.10 -3.15
C LEU A 78 7.19 -6.41 -2.86
N ALA A 79 8.08 -5.71 -3.54
CA ALA A 79 9.49 -5.59 -3.16
C ALA A 79 9.77 -4.15 -2.68
N LEU A 80 10.56 -4.01 -1.63
CA LEU A 80 10.76 -2.75 -0.92
C LEU A 80 12.23 -2.34 -0.97
N GLU A 81 12.43 -1.03 -1.08
CA GLU A 81 13.71 -0.38 -0.87
C GLU A 81 13.56 1.00 -0.19
N ASP A 82 14.68 1.51 0.30
CA ASP A 82 14.81 2.89 0.74
C ASP A 82 14.84 3.82 -0.47
N ALA A 83 14.01 4.87 -0.41
CA ALA A 83 14.03 5.93 -1.40
C ALA A 83 15.02 7.02 -0.98
N TYR A 84 16.20 7.05 -1.59
CA TYR A 84 17.22 8.06 -1.29
C TYR A 84 16.93 9.42 -1.91
N TYR A 85 15.98 9.48 -2.84
CA TYR A 85 15.53 10.71 -3.46
C TYR A 85 14.10 11.01 -3.03
N GLY A 86 13.88 12.23 -2.53
CA GLY A 86 12.53 12.74 -2.30
C GLY A 86 11.83 12.98 -3.64
N TRP A 87 10.55 12.62 -3.71
CA TRP A 87 9.79 12.73 -4.96
C TRP A 87 8.86 13.93 -4.92
N SER A 88 9.04 14.83 -5.88
CA SER A 88 8.14 15.99 -6.00
C SER A 88 6.72 15.53 -6.33
N ARG A 89 5.74 16.12 -5.64
CA ARG A 89 4.31 15.95 -5.95
C ARG A 89 3.94 16.36 -7.39
N LYS A 90 4.83 17.05 -8.11
CA LYS A 90 4.67 17.49 -9.51
C LYS A 90 5.54 16.71 -10.51
N MET A 91 6.09 15.55 -10.14
CA MET A 91 6.88 14.74 -11.06
C MET A 91 6.09 14.34 -12.30
N THR A 92 6.76 14.40 -13.44
CA THR A 92 6.25 13.92 -14.72
C THR A 92 6.50 12.41 -14.86
N VAL A 93 5.72 11.79 -15.74
CA VAL A 93 5.85 10.41 -16.25
C VAL A 93 7.29 10.00 -16.55
N LYS A 94 8.11 10.91 -17.09
CA LYS A 94 9.50 10.64 -17.49
C LYS A 94 10.49 10.63 -16.32
N GLN A 95 10.10 11.20 -15.18
CA GLN A 95 10.97 11.34 -14.01
C GLN A 95 10.86 10.14 -13.06
N ILE A 96 9.95 9.21 -13.33
CA ILE A 96 9.72 8.07 -12.45
C ILE A 96 10.69 6.97 -12.77
N PRO A 97 11.37 6.43 -11.75
CA PRO A 97 12.41 5.45 -11.97
C PRO A 97 11.81 4.19 -12.57
N SER A 98 12.54 3.64 -13.54
CA SER A 98 12.19 2.41 -14.24
C SER A 98 12.86 1.18 -13.62
N LEU A 99 13.75 1.39 -12.65
CA LEU A 99 14.50 0.36 -11.95
C LEU A 99 14.81 0.80 -10.51
N PRO A 100 15.03 -0.17 -9.59
CA PRO A 100 15.47 0.11 -8.23
C PRO A 100 16.83 0.78 -8.12
N ASP A 101 17.01 1.60 -7.09
CA ASP A 101 18.31 2.21 -6.77
C ASP A 101 19.26 1.19 -6.10
N ASN A 102 18.71 0.24 -5.32
CA ASN A 102 19.48 -0.78 -4.63
C ASN A 102 19.54 -2.09 -5.42
N ASP A 103 20.68 -2.79 -5.39
CA ASP A 103 20.82 -4.10 -6.06
C ASP A 103 20.10 -5.23 -5.34
N VAL A 104 19.95 -5.13 -4.02
CA VAL A 104 19.29 -6.13 -3.18
C VAL A 104 18.15 -5.46 -2.43
N LEU A 105 16.93 -5.93 -2.68
CA LEU A 105 15.67 -5.46 -2.10
C LEU A 105 15.05 -6.53 -1.20
N HIS A 106 14.03 -6.14 -0.45
CA HIS A 106 13.26 -7.04 0.41
C HIS A 106 11.87 -7.29 -0.14
N ARG A 107 11.49 -8.56 -0.31
CA ARG A 107 10.11 -8.96 -0.62
C ARG A 107 9.45 -9.66 0.56
N SER A 108 8.12 -9.64 0.57
CA SER A 108 7.33 -10.36 1.56
C SER A 108 7.62 -11.85 1.46
N GLY A 109 7.84 -12.50 2.61
CA GLY A 109 8.12 -13.94 2.65
C GLY A 109 6.95 -14.76 2.11
N ILE A 110 5.73 -14.31 2.42
CA ILE A 110 4.49 -14.90 1.92
C ILE A 110 3.46 -13.79 1.74
N THR A 111 2.58 -14.00 0.77
CA THR A 111 1.40 -13.21 0.48
C THR A 111 0.17 -14.05 0.74
N PHE A 112 -0.94 -13.41 1.05
CA PHE A 112 -2.21 -14.08 1.31
C PHE A 112 -3.23 -13.61 0.29
N ALA A 113 -4.07 -14.53 -0.15
CA ALA A 113 -5.25 -14.26 -0.96
C ALA A 113 -6.46 -14.04 -0.03
N PHE A 114 -7.56 -13.60 -0.63
CA PHE A 114 -8.84 -13.64 0.08
C PHE A 114 -9.39 -15.07 0.01
N ASP A 115 -9.48 -15.74 1.16
CA ASP A 115 -9.97 -17.12 1.26
C ASP A 115 -11.50 -17.15 1.11
N ASP A 116 -11.96 -17.37 -0.12
CA ASP A 116 -13.36 -17.24 -0.52
C ASP A 116 -14.30 -18.31 0.04
N LYS A 117 -13.76 -19.40 0.60
CA LYS A 117 -14.56 -20.47 1.21
C LYS A 117 -15.04 -20.12 2.62
N HIS A 118 -14.38 -19.18 3.29
CA HIS A 118 -14.67 -18.79 4.67
C HIS A 118 -15.21 -17.36 4.80
N TYR A 119 -15.10 -16.55 3.76
CA TYR A 119 -15.48 -15.14 3.75
C TYR A 119 -16.15 -14.78 2.43
N ASP A 120 -17.24 -14.02 2.47
CA ASP A 120 -17.86 -13.47 1.26
C ASP A 120 -17.24 -12.11 0.91
N ARG A 121 -16.51 -12.03 -0.21
CA ARG A 121 -15.86 -10.79 -0.67
C ARG A 121 -16.83 -9.68 -1.05
N THR A 122 -18.09 -10.04 -1.34
CA THR A 122 -19.16 -9.08 -1.64
C THR A 122 -19.79 -8.53 -0.36
N ASN A 123 -19.57 -9.19 0.77
CA ASN A 123 -19.97 -8.73 2.09
C ASN A 123 -18.84 -7.91 2.73
N LYS A 124 -19.02 -6.59 2.80
CA LYS A 124 -18.06 -5.66 3.40
C LYS A 124 -17.72 -5.98 4.87
N THR A 125 -18.65 -6.59 5.61
CA THR A 125 -18.43 -7.02 7.00
C THR A 125 -17.43 -8.18 7.08
N ASP A 126 -17.49 -9.11 6.14
CA ASP A 126 -16.56 -10.24 6.08
C ASP A 126 -15.17 -9.78 5.63
N VAL A 127 -15.10 -8.76 4.77
CA VAL A 127 -13.82 -8.11 4.42
C VAL A 127 -13.18 -7.44 5.65
N ASP A 128 -13.94 -6.68 6.44
CA ASP A 128 -13.43 -6.08 7.69
C ASP A 128 -13.00 -7.16 8.70
N ARG A 129 -13.79 -8.23 8.83
CA ARG A 129 -13.43 -9.38 9.68
C ARG A 129 -12.11 -10.00 9.23
N PHE A 130 -11.98 -10.35 7.95
CA PHE A 130 -10.74 -10.90 7.39
C PHE A 130 -9.55 -9.98 7.70
N MET A 131 -9.66 -8.68 7.44
CA MET A 131 -8.58 -7.72 7.70
C MET A 131 -8.12 -7.73 9.16
N ARG A 132 -9.04 -7.86 10.11
CA ARG A 132 -8.75 -7.80 11.55
C ARG A 132 -8.29 -9.13 12.14
N SER A 133 -8.81 -10.25 11.65
CA SER A 133 -8.66 -11.56 12.27
C SER A 133 -7.81 -12.55 11.48
N HIS A 134 -7.48 -12.27 10.21
CA HIS A 134 -6.65 -13.17 9.43
C HIS A 134 -5.26 -13.33 10.08
N VAL A 135 -4.90 -14.57 10.40
CA VAL A 135 -3.62 -14.92 10.99
C VAL A 135 -2.77 -15.61 9.94
N ASP A 136 -1.62 -15.01 9.63
CA ASP A 136 -0.55 -15.69 8.92
C ASP A 136 0.47 -16.22 9.92
N PRO A 137 1.16 -17.34 9.61
CA PRO A 137 2.38 -17.74 10.28
C PRO A 137 3.35 -16.55 10.42
N PRO A 138 4.15 -16.46 11.50
CA PRO A 138 5.21 -15.45 11.62
C PRO A 138 6.28 -15.65 10.54
N ARG A 139 6.70 -14.58 9.82
CA ARG A 139 7.53 -14.75 8.60
C ARG A 139 8.74 -13.83 8.54
N ALA A 140 9.78 -14.34 7.90
CA ALA A 140 10.94 -13.61 7.44
C ALA A 140 10.62 -12.91 6.11
N SER A 141 11.23 -11.74 5.86
CA SER A 141 11.38 -11.21 4.50
C SER A 141 12.35 -12.08 3.70
N ARG A 142 12.25 -12.05 2.37
CA ARG A 142 13.25 -12.65 1.48
C ARG A 142 13.97 -11.56 0.70
N THR A 143 15.23 -11.79 0.37
CA THR A 143 15.95 -10.93 -0.56
C THR A 143 15.48 -11.19 -1.99
N ILE A 144 15.55 -10.16 -2.82
CA ILE A 144 15.32 -10.22 -4.26
C ILE A 144 16.25 -9.21 -4.94
N ASN A 145 16.82 -9.57 -6.10
CA ASN A 145 17.72 -8.65 -6.81
C ASN A 145 16.95 -7.64 -7.68
N SER A 146 17.57 -6.50 -7.96
CA SER A 146 17.03 -5.43 -8.80
C SER A 146 16.59 -5.91 -10.19
N ARG A 147 17.38 -6.81 -10.82
CA ARG A 147 17.07 -7.35 -12.15
C ARG A 147 15.77 -8.15 -12.19
N ASP A 148 15.52 -8.96 -11.16
CA ASP A 148 14.30 -9.72 -11.00
C ASP A 148 13.13 -8.80 -10.70
N VAL A 149 13.31 -7.76 -9.87
CA VAL A 149 12.26 -6.75 -9.63
C VAL A 149 11.87 -6.07 -10.94
N VAL A 150 12.83 -5.64 -11.77
CA VAL A 150 12.55 -5.03 -13.07
C VAL A 150 11.80 -6.01 -14.00
N ARG A 151 12.25 -7.26 -14.07
CA ARG A 151 11.62 -8.29 -14.90
C ARG A 151 10.18 -8.56 -14.45
N LEU A 152 9.97 -8.80 -13.17
CA LEU A 152 8.66 -9.11 -12.59
C LEU A 152 7.72 -7.90 -12.57
N GLY A 153 8.25 -6.68 -12.47
CA GLY A 153 7.49 -5.44 -12.59
C GLY A 153 6.98 -5.20 -14.01
N LYS A 154 7.77 -5.51 -15.04
CA LYS A 154 7.31 -5.50 -16.43
C LYS A 154 6.18 -6.51 -16.66
N GLU A 155 6.30 -7.72 -16.10
CA GLU A 155 5.24 -8.72 -16.16
C GLU A 155 3.98 -8.26 -15.42
N PHE A 156 4.14 -7.59 -14.28
CA PHE A 156 3.03 -6.98 -13.54
C PHE A 156 2.26 -5.98 -14.41
N VAL A 157 2.96 -4.98 -14.99
CA VAL A 157 2.34 -3.95 -15.84
C VAL A 157 1.73 -4.57 -17.09
N LYS A 158 2.34 -5.59 -17.69
CA LYS A 158 1.79 -6.27 -18.86
C LYS A 158 0.49 -7.02 -18.55
N THR A 159 0.40 -7.61 -17.36
CA THR A 159 -0.72 -8.48 -16.97
C THR A 159 -1.89 -7.68 -16.39
N PHE A 160 -1.59 -6.73 -15.51
CA PHE A 160 -2.58 -5.99 -14.73
C PHE A 160 -2.63 -4.49 -15.07
N GLY A 161 -1.52 -3.93 -15.58
CA GLY A 161 -1.44 -2.55 -16.04
C GLY A 161 -1.94 -2.37 -17.48
N GLY A 162 -2.26 -1.13 -17.89
CA GLY A 162 -2.67 -0.90 -19.28
C GLY A 162 -2.84 0.55 -19.71
N LYS A 163 -2.68 0.78 -21.04
CA LYS A 163 -3.01 2.00 -21.81
C LYS A 163 -4.35 1.89 -22.56
N GLN A 164 -5.29 1.06 -22.10
CA GLN A 164 -6.55 0.85 -22.82
C GLN A 164 -7.71 1.62 -22.19
N ARG A 165 -8.66 1.98 -23.06
CA ARG A 165 -9.77 2.96 -22.94
C ARG A 165 -10.70 2.87 -21.72
N ARG A 166 -10.39 2.13 -20.65
CA ARG A 166 -11.27 1.92 -19.49
C ARG A 166 -10.57 1.83 -18.13
N LYS A 167 -9.71 2.81 -17.81
CA LYS A 167 -9.20 3.12 -16.45
C LYS A 167 -8.03 2.24 -15.99
N GLU A 168 -6.87 2.87 -16.00
CA GLU A 168 -5.53 2.32 -15.83
C GLU A 168 -5.30 1.89 -14.37
N TYR A 169 -4.88 0.64 -14.12
CA TYR A 169 -4.51 0.16 -12.79
C TYR A 169 -3.00 -0.05 -12.76
N CYS A 170 -2.23 0.93 -12.28
CA CYS A 170 -0.76 0.88 -12.23
C CYS A 170 -0.08 0.74 -13.59
N TYR A 171 -0.06 1.82 -14.35
CA TYR A 171 0.76 1.94 -15.56
C TYR A 171 2.28 1.80 -15.27
N TYR A 172 2.69 1.94 -14.01
CA TYR A 172 4.06 1.68 -13.54
C TYR A 172 4.07 0.67 -12.40
N PRO A 173 5.14 -0.15 -12.28
CA PRO A 173 5.26 -1.16 -11.26
C PRO A 173 5.77 -0.56 -9.93
N LEU A 174 5.33 0.65 -9.56
CA LEU A 174 5.92 1.38 -8.44
C LEU A 174 4.89 2.20 -7.66
N GLY A 175 5.02 2.17 -6.32
CA GLY A 175 4.37 3.05 -5.37
C GLY A 175 5.39 3.68 -4.44
N TYR A 176 5.14 4.91 -4.00
CA TYR A 176 6.03 5.65 -3.11
C TYR A 176 5.31 6.09 -1.84
N PHE A 177 5.98 5.91 -0.71
CA PHE A 177 5.53 6.38 0.58
C PHE A 177 6.54 7.35 1.14
N GLU A 178 6.16 8.62 1.19
CA GLU A 178 6.97 9.69 1.75
C GLU A 178 7.01 9.59 3.27
N ASN A 179 8.21 9.57 3.87
CA ASN A 179 8.36 9.61 5.31
C ASN A 179 8.14 11.03 5.86
N PHE A 180 8.35 12.08 5.05
CA PHE A 180 8.39 13.45 5.56
C PHE A 180 7.21 14.29 5.06
N GLN A 181 6.45 14.88 5.98
CA GLN A 181 5.48 15.90 5.63
C GLN A 181 6.12 17.28 5.74
N LEU A 182 6.45 17.90 4.61
CA LEU A 182 7.09 19.22 4.52
C LEU A 182 6.40 20.30 5.35
N GLU A 183 5.07 20.33 5.34
CA GLU A 183 4.30 21.39 5.98
C GLU A 183 4.31 21.31 7.51
N THR A 184 4.39 20.10 8.07
CA THR A 184 4.31 19.82 9.51
C THR A 184 5.63 19.34 10.11
N LYS A 185 6.64 19.11 9.27
CA LYS A 185 7.92 18.47 9.59
C LYS A 185 7.78 17.10 10.26
N ARG A 186 6.67 16.41 10.05
CA ARG A 186 6.40 15.10 10.66
C ARG A 186 7.08 13.98 9.89
N CYS A 187 7.65 13.03 10.63
CA CYS A 187 8.20 11.79 10.09
C CYS A 187 7.15 10.67 10.23
N ILE A 188 6.32 10.46 9.21
CA ILE A 188 5.11 9.65 9.34
C ILE A 188 5.42 8.16 9.49
N LEU A 189 6.44 7.62 8.82
CA LEU A 189 6.86 6.23 9.05
C LEU A 189 7.45 6.07 10.44
N ASP A 190 8.24 7.02 10.91
CA ASP A 190 8.83 6.93 12.25
C ASP A 190 7.75 7.01 13.34
N GLU A 191 6.78 7.91 13.18
CA GLU A 191 5.60 7.97 14.06
C GLU A 191 4.78 6.69 13.99
N PHE A 192 4.53 6.15 12.78
CA PHE A 192 3.86 4.87 12.60
C PHE A 192 4.61 3.74 13.32
N LEU A 193 5.94 3.72 13.19
CA LEU A 193 6.84 2.75 13.81
C LEU A 193 6.97 2.92 15.34
N ALA A 194 6.58 4.08 15.89
CA ALA A 194 6.61 4.36 17.33
C ALA A 194 5.29 4.05 18.06
N GLN A 195 4.19 3.77 17.36
CA GLN A 195 2.85 3.60 17.96
C GLN A 195 2.67 2.38 18.86
N GLY A 196 3.65 1.46 18.93
CA GLY A 196 3.57 0.31 19.82
C GLY A 196 4.64 -0.73 19.57
N LYS A 197 4.55 -1.85 20.30
CA LYS A 197 5.40 -3.03 20.10
C LYS A 197 4.74 -3.95 19.06
N PHE A 198 4.86 -3.62 17.78
CA PHE A 198 4.50 -4.53 16.68
C PHE A 198 5.73 -5.24 16.13
N LYS A 199 5.51 -6.47 15.68
CA LYS A 199 6.56 -7.32 15.10
C LYS A 199 6.51 -7.31 13.58
N TYR A 200 5.34 -7.01 13.03
CA TYR A 200 5.08 -7.07 11.60
C TYR A 200 4.29 -5.87 11.11
N ILE A 201 4.42 -5.62 9.80
CA ILE A 201 3.60 -4.69 9.04
C ILE A 201 2.91 -5.49 7.95
N ARG A 202 1.59 -5.48 7.99
CA ARG A 202 0.74 -6.09 6.95
C ARG A 202 0.38 -5.04 5.94
N TYR A 203 0.53 -5.37 4.66
CA TYR A 203 0.03 -4.54 3.57
C TYR A 203 -1.16 -5.20 2.88
N PHE A 204 -2.08 -4.37 2.38
CA PHE A 204 -3.16 -4.76 1.50
C PHE A 204 -3.10 -3.91 0.24
N PHE A 205 -3.49 -4.51 -0.89
CA PHE A 205 -3.84 -3.75 -2.08
C PHE A 205 -5.23 -3.15 -1.91
N GLY A 206 -5.37 -1.87 -2.27
CA GLY A 206 -6.63 -1.15 -2.29
C GLY A 206 -6.84 -0.46 -3.62
N LEU A 207 -8.07 -0.05 -3.91
CA LEU A 207 -8.42 0.66 -5.14
C LEU A 207 -9.23 1.91 -4.82
N ASP A 208 -8.67 3.04 -5.22
CA ASP A 208 -9.30 4.35 -5.12
C ASP A 208 -9.97 4.72 -6.46
N LYS A 209 -11.30 4.83 -6.42
CA LYS A 209 -12.16 5.23 -7.54
C LYS A 209 -12.75 6.63 -7.36
N THR A 210 -12.18 7.45 -6.46
CA THR A 210 -12.74 8.76 -6.12
C THR A 210 -12.98 9.61 -7.37
N PRO A 211 -14.23 10.08 -7.60
CA PRO A 211 -14.55 10.93 -8.75
C PRO A 211 -13.70 12.20 -8.78
N GLY A 212 -13.15 12.53 -9.96
CA GLY A 212 -12.26 13.69 -10.15
C GLY A 212 -10.78 13.30 -10.37
N HIS A 213 -10.40 12.06 -10.12
CA HIS A 213 -9.12 11.52 -10.60
C HIS A 213 -9.21 11.08 -12.06
N LYS A 214 -8.16 11.37 -12.85
CA LYS A 214 -8.08 11.00 -14.28
C LYS A 214 -7.90 9.49 -14.51
N ALA A 215 -7.49 8.75 -13.48
CA ALA A 215 -7.27 7.30 -13.50
C ALA A 215 -7.66 6.66 -12.15
N ASN A 216 -7.99 5.37 -12.19
CA ASN A 216 -8.15 4.55 -10.98
C ASN A 216 -6.78 4.34 -10.34
N ARG A 217 -6.68 4.32 -9.01
CA ARG A 217 -5.37 4.25 -8.34
C ARG A 217 -5.33 3.05 -7.44
N MET A 218 -4.45 2.09 -7.74
CA MET A 218 -4.12 1.10 -6.72
C MET A 218 -3.34 1.78 -5.60
N ARG A 219 -3.70 1.45 -4.37
CA ARG A 219 -3.14 1.99 -3.14
C ARG A 219 -2.51 0.84 -2.37
N ILE A 220 -1.41 1.12 -1.67
CA ILE A 220 -0.84 0.23 -0.67
C ILE A 220 -1.29 0.75 0.69
N ILE A 221 -1.90 -0.13 1.48
CA ILE A 221 -2.46 0.20 2.79
C ILE A 221 -1.71 -0.62 3.82
N LEU A 222 -1.10 0.05 4.79
CA LEU A 222 -0.26 -0.58 5.82
C LEU A 222 -1.02 -0.67 7.14
N PHE A 223 -0.85 -1.78 7.85
CA PHE A 223 -1.40 -2.01 9.18
C PHE A 223 -0.31 -2.55 10.12
N PRO A 224 -0.19 -2.02 11.34
CA PRO A 224 0.69 -2.58 12.36
C PRO A 224 0.08 -3.87 12.91
N VAL A 225 0.93 -4.90 13.06
CA VAL A 225 0.52 -6.22 13.53
C VAL A 225 1.38 -6.66 14.70
N ASP A 226 0.73 -7.03 15.80
CA ASP A 226 1.41 -7.50 17.00
C ASP A 226 1.89 -8.96 16.90
N ASN A 227 2.48 -9.41 17.99
CA ASN A 227 3.05 -10.75 18.18
C ASN A 227 1.98 -11.85 18.10
N LYS A 228 0.70 -11.50 18.27
CA LYS A 228 -0.44 -12.41 18.21
C LYS A 228 -1.16 -12.32 16.85
N SER A 229 -0.52 -11.71 15.86
CA SER A 229 -1.06 -11.49 14.51
C SER A 229 -2.33 -10.62 14.49
N LYS A 230 -2.57 -9.82 15.54
CA LYS A 230 -3.71 -8.91 15.60
C LYS A 230 -3.35 -7.57 14.95
N VAL A 231 -4.20 -7.10 14.05
CA VAL A 231 -4.12 -5.76 13.47
C VAL A 231 -4.55 -4.71 14.50
N HIS A 232 -3.71 -3.68 14.68
CA HIS A 232 -4.01 -2.55 15.56
C HIS A 232 -4.52 -1.34 14.76
N PRO A 233 -5.50 -0.58 15.28
CA PRO A 233 -5.87 0.71 14.70
C PRO A 233 -4.65 1.64 14.71
N ILE A 234 -4.41 2.35 13.62
CA ILE A 234 -3.35 3.34 13.55
C ILE A 234 -3.84 4.60 14.29
N ILE A 235 -3.13 5.01 15.33
CA ILE A 235 -3.43 6.21 16.12
C ILE A 235 -2.31 7.22 15.86
N PHE A 236 -2.51 8.14 14.92
CA PHE A 236 -1.61 9.29 14.84
C PHE A 236 -2.02 10.30 15.91
N GLY A 237 -1.07 10.71 16.75
CA GLY A 237 -1.27 11.82 17.67
C GLY A 237 -1.70 13.08 16.90
N GLY A 238 -2.79 13.70 17.35
CA GLY A 238 -3.29 14.99 16.84
C GLY A 238 -3.85 14.97 15.43
N GLY A 239 -5.17 14.77 15.31
CA GLY A 239 -6.00 15.21 14.17
C GLY A 239 -5.70 14.64 12.78
N GLY A 240 -4.82 13.64 12.65
CA GLY A 240 -4.45 13.02 11.38
C GLY A 240 -4.93 11.58 11.28
N SER A 241 -5.95 11.30 10.50
CA SER A 241 -6.28 9.97 10.01
C SER A 241 -5.16 9.56 9.07
N GLY A 242 -4.34 8.57 9.45
CA GLY A 242 -3.60 7.84 8.44
C GLY A 242 -4.51 6.82 7.78
N SER A 243 -5.36 7.31 6.90
CA SER A 243 -5.31 6.80 5.55
C SER A 243 -4.28 7.67 4.83
N GLN A 244 -3.02 7.27 4.83
CA GLN A 244 -2.05 7.99 4.01
C GLN A 244 -2.46 7.81 2.55
N ALA A 245 -2.62 8.94 1.87
CA ALA A 245 -2.59 8.96 0.42
C ALA A 245 -1.26 8.30 0.01
N SER A 246 -1.30 7.04 -0.43
CA SER A 246 -0.21 6.48 -1.22
C SER A 246 -0.19 7.30 -2.50
N PHE A 247 0.56 8.40 -2.51
CA PHE A 247 0.64 9.31 -3.63
C PHE A 247 0.84 8.47 -4.90
N PRO A 248 -0.01 8.59 -5.93
CA PRO A 248 0.35 8.05 -7.23
C PRO A 248 1.40 9.00 -7.80
N PRO A 249 2.38 8.49 -8.55
CA PRO A 249 2.24 8.79 -9.97
C PRO A 249 2.80 7.70 -10.89
N PRO A 250 2.49 7.71 -12.20
CA PRO A 250 1.46 8.39 -13.03
C PRO A 250 0.78 7.43 -14.06
N PRO A 251 -0.04 7.89 -15.04
CA PRO A 251 -0.73 9.18 -15.21
C PRO A 251 -1.96 9.38 -14.30
#